data_AF-A0A918JQ99-F1
#
_entry.id   AF-A0A918JQ99-F1
#
_cell.length_a   1.000
_cell.length_b   1.000
_cell.length_c   1.000
_cell.angle_alpha   90.00
_cell.angle_beta   90.00
_cell.angle_gamma   90.00
#
_symmetry.space_group_name_H-M   'P 1'
#
loop_
_entity.id
_entity.type
_entity.pdbx_description
1 polymer ?
#
loop_
_entity_poly.entity_id
_entity_poly.type
_entity_poly.pdbx_seq_one_letter_code
_entity_poly.pdbx_strand_id
1 'polypeptide(L)'
;MGKISLIRLGLAWLTLSTLCVYAQEPTQKLIPDPDTYGDFLVSEYDAAKPSLVAFKDPRCPYCVNALKRLYQLSNYNVYLFWSPILGDRSQRDVNVFFYCDSPASPQVIEAVTERRSPDCDGQFNSDLAKRNDAFVAQYNPTSVPQYWFGGQRVGIGQLKLSMSTAQQVALLAESSTVQIPWHRYPSAVIRTPFQDRYNIGIVLNHSLGDDLQRVLLNETQFNWYVFDKQQPLSSQEAEFRVLTGTLDHQAPIVLLEGKPLSGKERKRVLPAAVLKLLSDTTVTQHHAATTG
;
A
#
# COMPACT_ATOMS: atom_id res chain seq x y z
N MET A 1 -19.61 8.85 -99.37
CA MET A 1 -20.18 8.90 -98.00
C MET A 1 -19.93 7.56 -97.33
N GLY A 2 -19.01 7.50 -96.36
CA GLY A 2 -18.71 6.27 -95.62
C GLY A 2 -17.82 6.59 -94.43
N LYS A 3 -18.37 6.53 -93.21
CA LYS A 3 -17.66 6.79 -91.95
C LYS A 3 -16.90 5.52 -91.55
N ILE A 4 -15.59 5.62 -91.38
CA ILE A 4 -14.76 4.55 -90.78
C ILE A 4 -14.56 4.89 -89.30
N SER A 5 -14.92 3.92 -88.46
CA SER A 5 -14.89 3.95 -86.99
C SER A 5 -13.46 3.71 -86.48
N LEU A 6 -12.95 4.59 -85.62
CA LEU A 6 -11.67 4.48 -84.94
C LEU A 6 -11.87 3.85 -83.55
N ILE A 7 -11.37 2.64 -83.37
CA ILE A 7 -11.36 1.89 -82.11
C ILE A 7 -10.31 2.50 -81.18
N ARG A 8 -10.72 2.97 -79.99
CA ARG A 8 -9.83 3.38 -78.90
C ARG A 8 -9.42 2.14 -78.10
N LEU A 9 -8.14 1.78 -78.12
CA LEU A 9 -7.54 0.90 -77.11
C LEU A 9 -7.23 1.73 -75.86
N GLY A 10 -7.87 1.40 -74.73
CA GLY A 10 -7.50 1.91 -73.41
C GLY A 10 -6.45 1.01 -72.77
N LEU A 11 -5.24 1.54 -72.55
CA LEU A 11 -4.23 0.93 -71.70
C LEU A 11 -4.49 1.38 -70.24
N ALA A 12 -4.95 0.48 -69.39
CA ALA A 12 -5.01 0.69 -67.95
C ALA A 12 -3.67 0.31 -67.31
N TRP A 13 -2.92 1.29 -66.83
CA TRP A 13 -1.72 1.08 -66.03
C TRP A 13 -2.14 0.82 -64.57
N LEU A 14 -2.04 -0.43 -64.11
CA LEU A 14 -2.11 -0.76 -62.69
C LEU A 14 -0.74 -0.48 -62.05
N THR A 15 -0.63 0.60 -61.28
CA THR A 15 0.51 0.84 -60.40
C THR A 15 0.34 0.05 -59.11
N LEU A 16 1.10 -1.04 -58.98
CA LEU A 16 1.16 -1.88 -57.79
C LEU A 16 2.02 -1.18 -56.72
N SER A 17 1.42 -0.34 -55.89
CA SER A 17 2.10 0.32 -54.78
C SER A 17 2.37 -0.68 -53.65
N THR A 18 3.60 -1.16 -53.57
CA THR A 18 4.07 -2.03 -52.47
C THR A 18 4.14 -1.21 -51.18
N LEU A 19 3.20 -1.45 -50.26
CA LEU A 19 3.22 -0.90 -48.91
C LEU A 19 4.30 -1.63 -48.09
N CYS A 20 5.48 -1.04 -47.97
CA CYS A 20 6.45 -1.43 -46.95
C CYS A 20 5.89 -1.07 -45.57
N VAL A 21 5.36 -2.06 -44.86
CA VAL A 21 5.04 -1.96 -43.43
C VAL A 21 6.36 -2.04 -42.67
N TYR A 22 6.88 -0.89 -42.23
CA TYR A 22 7.99 -0.85 -41.28
C TYR A 22 7.49 -1.35 -39.93
N ALA A 23 7.97 -2.52 -39.50
CA ALA A 23 7.78 -2.98 -38.13
C ALA A 23 8.55 -2.04 -37.20
N GLN A 24 7.83 -1.27 -36.38
CA GLN A 24 8.46 -0.50 -35.30
C GLN A 24 8.95 -1.48 -34.25
N GLU A 25 10.26 -1.53 -34.01
CA GLU A 25 10.80 -2.29 -32.89
C GLU A 25 10.21 -1.75 -31.57
N PRO A 26 9.84 -2.63 -30.62
CA PRO A 26 9.28 -2.20 -29.35
C PRO A 26 10.31 -1.31 -28.64
N THR A 27 9.97 -0.03 -28.50
CA THR A 27 10.85 0.95 -27.87
C THR A 27 10.97 0.60 -26.40
N GLN A 28 12.07 -0.06 -26.03
CA GLN A 28 12.35 -0.46 -24.65
C GLN A 28 12.33 0.80 -23.78
N LYS A 29 11.52 0.79 -22.72
CA LYS A 29 11.45 1.92 -21.78
C LYS A 29 12.76 2.03 -21.01
N LEU A 30 13.27 3.25 -20.88
CA LEU A 30 14.50 3.56 -20.15
C LEU A 30 14.34 3.24 -18.66
N ILE A 31 15.23 2.43 -18.11
CA ILE A 31 15.32 2.18 -16.67
C ILE A 31 16.31 3.18 -16.08
N PRO A 32 15.95 3.94 -15.03
CA PRO A 32 16.85 4.94 -14.46
C PRO A 32 17.99 4.29 -13.68
N ASP A 33 19.19 4.87 -13.80
CA ASP A 33 20.40 4.55 -13.04
C ASP A 33 20.68 5.61 -11.95
N PRO A 34 21.40 5.26 -10.87
CA PRO A 34 21.67 6.20 -9.77
C PRO A 34 22.60 7.35 -10.17
N ASP A 35 23.51 7.17 -11.13
CA ASP A 35 24.47 8.21 -11.52
C ASP A 35 23.77 9.36 -12.24
N THR A 36 22.76 9.04 -13.07
CA THR A 36 22.00 10.01 -13.87
C THR A 36 20.72 10.44 -13.19
N TYR A 37 20.05 9.58 -12.42
CA TYR A 37 18.72 9.89 -11.86
C TYR A 37 18.69 9.85 -10.33
N GLY A 38 19.85 9.89 -9.66
CA GLY A 38 19.96 9.85 -8.21
C GLY A 38 19.15 10.91 -7.48
N ASP A 39 19.01 12.12 -8.05
CA ASP A 39 18.20 13.20 -7.49
C ASP A 39 16.70 12.89 -7.40
N PHE A 40 16.23 11.87 -8.13
CA PHE A 40 14.84 11.40 -8.11
C PHE A 40 14.63 10.20 -7.19
N LEU A 41 15.67 9.71 -6.52
CA LEU A 41 15.53 8.63 -5.56
C LEU A 41 14.84 9.11 -4.28
N VAL A 42 13.87 8.33 -3.83
CA VAL A 42 13.15 8.57 -2.57
C VAL A 42 14.01 8.26 -1.33
N SER A 43 14.99 7.36 -1.49
CA SER A 43 15.92 6.94 -0.45
C SER A 43 17.28 6.65 -1.06
N GLU A 44 18.32 6.49 -0.24
CA GLU A 44 19.64 6.06 -0.72
C GLU A 44 19.55 4.81 -1.61
N TYR A 45 20.36 4.79 -2.66
CA TYR A 45 20.42 3.68 -3.61
C TYR A 45 21.00 2.42 -2.95
N ASP A 46 20.35 1.28 -3.19
CA ASP A 46 20.81 -0.04 -2.75
C ASP A 46 20.93 -0.98 -3.95
N ALA A 47 22.16 -1.40 -4.27
CA ALA A 47 22.43 -2.28 -5.40
C ALA A 47 21.75 -3.66 -5.31
N ALA A 48 21.32 -4.09 -4.11
CA ALA A 48 20.58 -5.34 -3.92
C ALA A 48 19.07 -5.20 -4.22
N LYS A 49 18.57 -3.98 -4.37
CA LYS A 49 17.16 -3.70 -4.67
C LYS A 49 16.98 -3.40 -6.15
N PRO A 50 15.89 -3.88 -6.78
CA PRO A 50 15.61 -3.51 -8.16
C PRO A 50 14.97 -2.11 -8.25
N SER A 51 15.17 -1.43 -9.38
CA SER A 51 14.60 -0.10 -9.64
C SER A 51 13.10 -0.16 -9.90
N LEU A 52 12.37 0.81 -9.33
CA LEU A 52 10.94 1.02 -9.56
C LEU A 52 10.72 2.48 -9.92
N VAL A 53 10.14 2.73 -11.09
CA VAL A 53 9.76 4.08 -11.52
C VAL A 53 8.35 4.37 -11.01
N ALA A 54 8.15 5.53 -10.39
CA ALA A 54 6.86 6.01 -9.93
C ALA A 54 6.55 7.39 -10.53
N PHE A 55 5.45 7.51 -11.26
CA PHE A 55 4.92 8.79 -11.74
C PHE A 55 3.80 9.27 -10.83
N LYS A 56 3.91 10.52 -10.35
CA LYS A 56 2.94 11.16 -9.45
C LYS A 56 2.61 12.57 -9.91
N ASP A 57 1.39 13.00 -9.65
CA ASP A 57 0.98 14.40 -9.76
C ASP A 57 0.68 14.92 -8.34
N PRO A 58 1.20 16.10 -7.94
CA PRO A 58 1.03 16.59 -6.57
C PRO A 58 -0.42 16.93 -6.21
N ARG A 59 -1.29 17.18 -7.20
CA ARG A 59 -2.71 17.48 -6.96
C ARG A 59 -3.62 16.26 -7.09
N CYS A 60 -3.09 15.10 -7.48
CA CYS A 60 -3.87 13.86 -7.57
C CYS A 60 -4.11 13.27 -6.17
N PRO A 61 -5.37 13.13 -5.70
CA PRO A 61 -5.66 12.60 -4.37
C PRO A 61 -5.12 11.18 -4.15
N TYR A 62 -5.14 10.33 -5.19
CA TYR A 62 -4.57 8.99 -5.14
C TYR A 62 -3.03 9.02 -5.08
N CYS A 63 -2.38 10.01 -5.69
CA CYS A 63 -0.93 10.19 -5.57
C CYS A 63 -0.55 10.59 -4.15
N VAL A 64 -1.27 11.55 -3.56
CA VAL A 64 -1.11 11.97 -2.16
C VAL A 64 -1.23 10.78 -1.21
N ASN A 65 -2.29 9.96 -1.36
CA ASN A 65 -2.47 8.76 -0.54
C ASN A 65 -1.37 7.72 -0.77
N ALA A 66 -0.87 7.58 -1.99
CA ALA A 66 0.22 6.67 -2.31
C ALA A 66 1.57 7.15 -1.76
N LEU A 67 1.82 8.46 -1.70
CA LEU A 67 3.03 9.04 -1.10
C LEU A 67 3.06 8.82 0.42
N LYS A 68 1.92 8.90 1.12
CA LYS A 68 1.83 8.51 2.54
C LYS A 68 2.19 7.05 2.82
N ARG A 69 2.17 6.20 1.78
CA ARG A 69 2.46 4.75 1.86
C ARG A 69 3.73 4.38 1.10
N LEU A 70 4.58 5.35 0.79
CA LEU A 70 5.79 5.12 -0.01
C LEU A 70 6.75 4.12 0.65
N TYR A 71 6.76 4.07 1.99
CA TYR A 71 7.49 3.08 2.77
C TYR A 71 7.18 1.61 2.39
N GLN A 72 5.98 1.34 1.84
CA GLN A 72 5.59 0.00 1.38
C GLN A 72 6.45 -0.50 0.22
N LEU A 73 7.17 0.39 -0.43
CA LEU A 73 8.03 0.12 -1.58
C LEU A 73 9.52 0.02 -1.19
N SER A 74 9.87 -0.08 0.11
CA SER A 74 11.27 -0.12 0.56
C SER A 74 12.08 -1.33 0.07
N ASN A 75 11.44 -2.33 -0.54
CA ASN A 75 12.09 -3.42 -1.28
C ASN A 75 12.64 -2.99 -2.65
N TYR A 76 12.46 -1.73 -3.06
CA TYR A 76 12.83 -1.19 -4.37
C TYR A 76 13.65 0.10 -4.23
N ASN A 77 14.49 0.38 -5.23
CA ASN A 77 15.02 1.73 -5.45
C ASN A 77 13.94 2.55 -6.17
N VAL A 78 13.18 3.35 -5.41
CA VAL A 78 12.04 4.10 -5.97
C VAL A 78 12.53 5.42 -6.55
N TYR A 79 12.44 5.55 -7.87
CA TYR A 79 12.64 6.80 -8.58
C TYR A 79 11.30 7.50 -8.78
N LEU A 80 11.11 8.64 -8.11
CA LEU A 80 9.90 9.44 -8.15
C LEU A 80 10.04 10.56 -9.18
N PHE A 81 9.27 10.46 -10.26
CA PHE A 81 9.17 11.52 -11.27
C PHE A 81 7.81 12.21 -11.16
N TRP A 82 7.83 13.54 -11.25
CA TRP A 82 6.63 14.35 -11.16
C TRP A 82 6.03 14.56 -12.54
N SER A 83 4.82 14.06 -12.74
CA SER A 83 4.08 14.12 -14.00
C SER A 83 2.79 14.94 -13.81
N PRO A 84 2.83 16.25 -14.15
CA PRO A 84 1.74 17.19 -13.89
C PRO A 84 0.58 17.06 -14.91
N ILE A 85 -0.01 15.87 -15.02
CA ILE A 85 -1.06 15.58 -16.02
C ILE A 85 -2.40 16.23 -15.70
N LEU A 86 -2.58 16.81 -14.51
CA LEU A 86 -3.81 17.50 -14.10
C LEU A 86 -3.81 19.00 -14.45
N GLY A 87 -2.89 19.44 -15.31
CA GLY A 87 -2.86 20.77 -15.93
C GLY A 87 -1.98 21.79 -15.21
N ASP A 88 -2.13 23.06 -15.59
CA ASP A 88 -1.19 24.14 -15.25
C ASP A 88 -0.94 24.34 -13.75
N ARG A 89 -1.94 24.04 -12.91
CA ARG A 89 -1.78 24.13 -11.46
C ARG A 89 -0.79 23.09 -10.95
N SER A 90 -0.88 21.85 -11.45
CA SER A 90 0.09 20.80 -11.12
C SER A 90 1.46 21.14 -11.68
N GLN A 91 1.54 21.71 -12.89
CA GLN A 91 2.82 22.14 -13.45
C GLN A 91 3.49 23.22 -12.58
N ARG A 92 2.72 24.20 -12.11
CA ARG A 92 3.24 25.23 -11.20
C ARG A 92 3.74 24.63 -9.89
N ASP A 93 2.99 23.71 -9.28
CA ASP A 93 3.42 23.04 -8.04
C ASP A 93 4.71 22.23 -8.28
N VAL A 94 4.79 21.48 -9.39
CA VAL A 94 5.98 20.70 -9.77
C VAL A 94 7.20 21.58 -9.98
N ASN A 95 7.04 22.76 -10.60
CA ASN A 95 8.14 23.69 -10.81
C ASN A 95 8.77 24.17 -9.48
N VAL A 96 7.97 24.29 -8.41
CA VAL A 96 8.47 24.66 -7.07
C VAL A 96 9.43 23.60 -6.53
N PHE A 97 9.23 22.31 -6.85
CA PHE A 97 10.06 21.21 -6.33
C PHE A 97 11.51 21.28 -6.82
N PHE A 98 11.77 21.96 -7.94
CA PHE A 98 13.10 22.16 -8.48
C PHE A 98 13.84 23.39 -7.93
N TYR A 99 13.26 24.07 -6.93
CA TYR A 99 13.99 25.01 -6.06
C TYR A 99 14.56 24.31 -4.82
N CYS A 100 14.19 23.06 -4.57
CA CYS A 100 14.65 22.25 -3.45
C CYS A 100 15.91 21.47 -3.86
N ASP A 101 16.71 21.02 -2.87
CA ASP A 101 17.91 20.20 -3.12
C ASP A 101 17.60 18.96 -3.96
N SER A 102 16.46 18.31 -3.69
CA SER A 102 15.93 17.21 -4.50
C SER A 102 14.40 17.25 -4.59
N PRO A 103 13.83 17.02 -5.79
CA PRO A 103 12.38 16.92 -5.99
C PRO A 103 11.78 15.66 -5.36
N ALA A 104 12.58 14.67 -4.99
CA ALA A 104 12.16 13.44 -4.32
C ALA A 104 12.51 13.43 -2.82
N SER A 105 12.98 14.55 -2.28
CA SER A 105 13.35 14.68 -0.87
C SER A 105 12.16 14.46 0.08
N PRO A 106 12.42 14.02 1.34
CA PRO A 106 11.38 13.89 2.36
C PRO A 106 10.57 15.17 2.57
N GLN A 107 11.22 16.34 2.51
CA GLN A 107 10.57 17.64 2.67
C GLN A 107 9.53 17.92 1.56
N VAL A 108 9.87 17.65 0.30
CA VAL A 108 8.94 17.81 -0.82
C VAL A 108 7.79 16.82 -0.71
N ILE A 109 8.09 15.55 -0.42
CA ILE A 109 7.08 14.51 -0.25
C ILE A 109 6.10 14.86 0.87
N GLU A 110 6.62 15.27 2.04
CA GLU A 110 5.82 15.68 3.19
C GLU A 110 4.89 16.84 2.82
N ALA A 111 5.43 17.91 2.24
CA ALA A 111 4.65 19.07 1.83
C ALA A 111 3.49 18.70 0.90
N VAL A 112 3.74 17.84 -0.10
CA VAL A 112 2.68 17.33 -0.99
C VAL A 112 1.65 16.49 -0.22
N THR A 113 2.08 15.62 0.71
CA THR A 113 1.15 14.81 1.50
C THR A 113 0.28 15.62 2.45
N GLU A 114 0.79 16.76 2.91
CA GLU A 114 0.11 17.74 3.76
C GLU A 114 -0.63 18.82 2.97
N ARG A 115 -0.56 18.77 1.63
CA ARG A 115 -1.21 19.71 0.70
C ARG A 115 -0.77 21.17 0.91
N ARG A 116 0.51 21.36 1.19
CA ARG A 116 1.18 22.67 1.25
C ARG A 116 2.32 22.75 0.23
N SER A 117 2.81 23.95 -0.02
CA SER A 117 4.05 24.13 -0.77
C SER A 117 5.25 23.76 0.10
N PRO A 118 6.30 23.13 -0.46
CA PRO A 118 7.53 22.92 0.28
C PRO A 118 8.27 24.25 0.46
N ASP A 119 9.03 24.35 1.55
CA ASP A 119 9.80 25.55 1.89
C ASP A 119 11.20 25.44 1.30
N CYS A 120 11.36 25.81 0.03
CA CYS A 120 12.60 25.68 -0.70
C CYS A 120 13.19 27.06 -0.98
N ASP A 121 14.41 27.29 -0.51
CA ASP A 121 15.14 28.56 -0.57
C ASP A 121 16.29 28.54 -1.60
N GLY A 122 16.47 27.42 -2.30
CA GLY A 122 17.47 27.24 -3.33
C GLY A 122 17.19 27.99 -4.64
N GLN A 123 18.16 27.93 -5.57
CA GLN A 123 17.96 28.42 -6.93
C GLN A 123 17.25 27.38 -7.79
N PHE A 124 16.47 27.83 -8.78
CA PHE A 124 15.80 26.93 -9.70
C PHE A 124 16.80 26.07 -10.49
N ASN A 125 16.77 24.76 -10.29
CA ASN A 125 17.61 23.81 -11.01
C ASN A 125 16.99 23.44 -12.36
N SER A 126 17.31 24.23 -13.39
CA SER A 126 16.74 24.07 -14.73
C SER A 126 17.12 22.75 -15.40
N ASP A 127 18.28 22.18 -15.08
CA ASP A 127 18.74 20.93 -15.69
C ASP A 127 18.02 19.73 -15.08
N LEU A 128 17.76 19.76 -13.77
CA LEU A 128 16.99 18.74 -13.09
C LEU A 128 15.51 18.78 -13.53
N ALA A 129 14.94 19.97 -13.70
CA ALA A 129 13.59 20.14 -14.26
C ALA A 129 13.48 19.54 -15.68
N LYS A 130 14.42 19.89 -16.57
CA LYS A 130 14.47 19.31 -17.94
C LYS A 130 14.65 17.80 -17.91
N ARG A 131 15.44 17.26 -16.96
CA ARG A 131 15.66 15.82 -16.81
C ARG A 131 14.38 15.10 -16.39
N ASN A 132 13.61 15.67 -15.47
CA ASN A 132 12.28 15.17 -15.13
C ASN A 132 11.37 15.13 -16.36
N ASP A 133 11.25 16.26 -17.06
CA ASP A 133 10.33 16.39 -18.20
C ASP A 133 10.70 15.44 -19.33
N ALA A 134 11.99 15.32 -19.64
CA ALA A 134 12.50 14.37 -20.64
C ALA A 134 12.16 12.92 -20.25
N PHE A 135 12.34 12.54 -18.99
CA PHE A 135 12.03 11.19 -18.53
C PHE A 135 10.52 10.90 -18.55
N VAL A 136 9.70 11.85 -18.08
CA VAL A 136 8.24 11.76 -18.13
C VAL A 136 7.75 11.63 -19.58
N ALA A 137 8.33 12.39 -20.52
CA ALA A 137 7.97 12.32 -21.94
C ALA A 137 8.24 10.95 -22.56
N GLN A 138 9.32 10.25 -22.15
CA GLN A 138 9.61 8.90 -22.66
C GLN A 138 8.55 7.88 -22.25
N TYR A 139 7.95 8.03 -21.07
CA TYR A 139 6.90 7.14 -20.57
C TYR A 139 5.51 7.57 -20.99
N ASN A 140 5.30 8.88 -21.21
CA ASN A 140 4.04 9.52 -21.57
C ASN A 140 2.85 9.00 -20.71
N PRO A 141 2.92 9.15 -19.37
CA PRO A 141 1.90 8.62 -18.48
C PRO A 141 0.55 9.30 -18.72
N THR A 142 -0.50 8.53 -19.04
CA THR A 142 -1.88 9.03 -19.23
C THR A 142 -2.71 9.00 -17.95
N SER A 143 -2.14 8.49 -16.86
CA SER A 143 -2.79 8.36 -15.56
C SER A 143 -1.77 8.34 -14.44
N VAL A 144 -2.11 8.88 -13.28
CA VAL A 144 -1.29 8.84 -12.06
C VAL A 144 -2.14 8.49 -10.83
N PRO A 145 -1.60 7.78 -9.82
CA PRO A 145 -0.25 7.25 -9.76
C PRO A 145 0.00 6.11 -10.75
N GLN A 146 1.21 6.02 -11.29
CA GLN A 146 1.63 4.93 -12.17
C GLN A 146 2.98 4.37 -11.71
N TYR A 147 3.15 3.06 -11.82
CA TYR A 147 4.37 2.35 -11.46
C TYR A 147 4.89 1.53 -12.64
N TRP A 148 6.21 1.51 -12.82
CA TRP A 148 6.87 0.70 -13.84
C TRP A 148 8.05 -0.07 -13.25
N PHE A 149 8.08 -1.37 -13.55
CA PHE A 149 9.10 -2.30 -13.11
C PHE A 149 9.68 -3.02 -14.33
N GLY A 150 11.00 -2.97 -14.51
CA GLY A 150 11.65 -3.57 -15.68
C GLY A 150 11.13 -3.04 -17.03
N GLY A 151 10.71 -1.76 -17.08
CA GLY A 151 10.12 -1.16 -18.27
C GLY A 151 8.67 -1.57 -18.57
N GLN A 152 8.02 -2.33 -17.69
CA GLN A 152 6.61 -2.70 -17.80
C GLN A 152 5.74 -1.98 -16.77
N ARG A 153 4.55 -1.54 -17.17
CA ARG A 153 3.59 -0.94 -16.26
C ARG A 153 3.04 -2.02 -15.32
N VAL A 154 3.08 -1.75 -14.02
CA VAL A 154 2.62 -2.67 -12.99
C VAL A 154 1.63 -1.99 -12.04
N GLY A 155 0.69 -2.77 -11.50
CA GLY A 155 -0.16 -2.37 -10.40
C GLY A 155 0.55 -2.53 -9.06
N ILE A 156 0.20 -1.72 -8.06
CA ILE A 156 0.83 -1.81 -6.73
C ILE A 156 0.65 -3.19 -6.07
N GLY A 157 -0.46 -3.88 -6.34
CA GLY A 157 -0.70 -5.24 -5.84
C GLY A 157 0.17 -6.33 -6.50
N GLN A 158 0.86 -6.02 -7.61
CA GLN A 158 1.81 -6.92 -8.27
C GLN A 158 3.24 -6.76 -7.71
N LEU A 159 3.49 -5.70 -6.91
CA LEU A 159 4.78 -5.44 -6.31
C LEU A 159 4.94 -6.22 -5.00
N LYS A 160 6.18 -6.60 -4.69
CA LYS A 160 6.57 -7.17 -3.39
C LYS A 160 6.64 -6.04 -2.37
N LEU A 161 5.50 -5.70 -1.79
CA LEU A 161 5.42 -4.66 -0.77
C LEU A 161 6.16 -5.10 0.50
N SER A 162 7.05 -4.26 0.99
CA SER A 162 7.65 -4.38 2.32
C SER A 162 6.70 -3.72 3.31
N MET A 163 6.02 -4.50 4.15
CA MET A 163 5.43 -3.94 5.36
C MET A 163 5.99 -4.71 6.55
N SER A 164 6.65 -4.00 7.46
CA SER A 164 7.01 -4.58 8.75
C SER A 164 5.74 -4.97 9.51
N THR A 165 5.83 -5.93 10.43
CA THR A 165 4.70 -6.31 11.28
C THR A 165 4.16 -5.09 12.04
N ALA A 166 5.03 -4.22 12.56
CA ALA A 166 4.64 -3.00 13.25
C ALA A 166 3.81 -2.04 12.36
N GLN A 167 4.18 -1.86 11.10
CA GLN A 167 3.42 -1.02 10.17
C GLN A 167 2.06 -1.65 9.79
N GLN A 168 2.01 -2.98 9.66
CA GLN A 168 0.75 -3.68 9.44
C GLN A 168 -0.18 -3.51 10.62
N VAL A 169 0.35 -3.62 11.85
CA VAL A 169 -0.38 -3.34 13.08
C VAL A 169 -0.94 -1.93 13.07
N ALA A 170 -0.11 -0.91 12.81
CA ALA A 170 -0.54 0.49 12.81
C ALA A 170 -1.66 0.75 11.81
N LEU A 171 -1.52 0.28 10.56
CA LEU A 171 -2.54 0.48 9.52
C LEU A 171 -3.85 -0.24 9.85
N LEU A 172 -3.77 -1.43 10.46
CA LEU A 172 -4.97 -2.15 10.88
C LEU A 172 -5.65 -1.46 12.07
N ALA A 173 -4.88 -0.98 13.05
CA ALA A 173 -5.39 -0.20 14.17
C ALA A 173 -6.10 1.08 13.71
N GLU A 174 -5.50 1.84 12.79
CA GLU A 174 -6.08 3.06 12.20
C GLU A 174 -7.39 2.79 11.43
N SER A 175 -7.57 1.57 10.92
CA SER A 175 -8.80 1.19 10.22
C SER A 175 -9.94 0.74 11.14
N SER A 176 -9.75 0.78 12.45
CA SER A 176 -10.81 0.49 13.41
C SER A 176 -11.90 1.56 13.38
N THR A 177 -13.15 1.12 13.31
CA THR A 177 -14.33 2.02 13.41
C THR A 177 -14.84 2.16 14.84
N VAL A 178 -14.26 1.41 15.79
CA VAL A 178 -14.69 1.35 17.19
C VAL A 178 -13.52 1.75 18.07
N GLN A 179 -13.69 2.82 18.85
CA GLN A 179 -12.72 3.19 19.88
C GLN A 179 -13.05 2.47 21.19
N ILE A 180 -12.12 1.64 21.65
CA ILE A 180 -12.29 0.89 22.89
C ILE A 180 -11.65 1.66 24.05
N PRO A 181 -12.39 2.00 25.12
CA PRO A 181 -11.82 2.62 26.32
C PRO A 181 -11.12 1.55 27.18
N TRP A 182 -9.95 1.07 26.74
CA TRP A 182 -9.24 -0.08 27.33
C TRP A 182 -9.01 -0.01 28.84
N HIS A 183 -8.84 1.19 29.39
CA HIS A 183 -8.68 1.42 30.84
C HIS A 183 -9.89 0.97 31.68
N ARG A 184 -11.07 0.79 31.07
CA ARG A 184 -12.30 0.33 31.74
C ARG A 184 -12.34 -1.17 31.98
N TYR A 185 -11.39 -1.94 31.44
CA TYR A 185 -11.37 -3.40 31.51
C TYR A 185 -10.14 -3.95 32.25
N PRO A 186 -9.86 -3.52 33.49
CA PRO A 186 -8.68 -3.96 34.24
C PRO A 186 -8.72 -5.45 34.60
N SER A 187 -9.92 -6.03 34.70
CA SER A 187 -10.13 -7.46 34.99
C SER A 187 -9.75 -8.38 33.82
N ALA A 188 -9.77 -7.86 32.59
CA ALA A 188 -9.45 -8.62 31.39
C ALA A 188 -7.96 -8.57 31.04
N VAL A 189 -7.17 -7.70 31.67
CA VAL A 189 -5.77 -7.48 31.28
C VAL A 189 -4.87 -8.62 31.77
N ILE A 190 -4.04 -9.16 30.89
CA ILE A 190 -3.10 -10.24 31.24
C ILE A 190 -1.88 -9.72 32.00
N ARG A 191 -1.45 -8.48 31.70
CA ARG A 191 -0.31 -7.80 32.32
C ARG A 191 -0.55 -6.29 32.32
N THR A 192 0.07 -5.57 33.26
CA THR A 192 0.13 -4.10 33.24
C THR A 192 0.45 -3.54 31.83
N PRO A 193 -0.44 -2.72 31.24
CA PRO A 193 -0.24 -2.17 29.90
C PRO A 193 0.96 -1.22 29.79
N PHE A 194 1.59 -1.21 28.62
CA PHE A 194 2.59 -0.22 28.22
C PHE A 194 1.96 0.83 27.31
N GLN A 195 2.35 2.10 27.47
CA GLN A 195 1.72 3.23 26.75
C GLN A 195 2.04 3.24 25.24
N ASP A 196 3.17 2.67 24.83
CA ASP A 196 3.69 2.67 23.46
C ASP A 196 3.27 1.44 22.65
N ARG A 197 2.31 0.65 23.16
CA ARG A 197 1.86 -0.60 22.53
C ARG A 197 0.39 -0.55 22.17
N TYR A 198 0.08 -1.19 21.06
CA TYR A 198 -1.29 -1.46 20.66
C TYR A 198 -1.93 -2.53 21.54
N ASN A 199 -3.24 -2.43 21.70
CA ASN A 199 -4.07 -3.31 22.50
C ASN A 199 -4.72 -4.38 21.63
N ILE A 200 -4.62 -5.63 22.09
CA ILE A 200 -5.34 -6.78 21.51
C ILE A 200 -6.37 -7.28 22.52
N GLY A 201 -7.64 -7.33 22.09
CA GLY A 201 -8.71 -8.03 22.80
C GLY A 201 -8.93 -9.42 22.21
N ILE A 202 -8.94 -10.46 23.04
CA ILE A 202 -9.31 -11.82 22.65
C ILE A 202 -10.64 -12.15 23.33
N VAL A 203 -11.66 -12.43 22.53
CA VAL A 203 -12.97 -12.87 23.02
C VAL A 203 -13.04 -14.37 22.86
N LEU A 204 -13.07 -15.09 23.99
CA LEU A 204 -13.19 -16.55 24.03
C LEU A 204 -14.62 -16.95 24.39
N ASN A 205 -15.02 -18.14 23.95
CA ASN A 205 -16.31 -18.76 24.29
C ASN A 205 -16.17 -19.85 25.37
N HIS A 206 -14.97 -20.01 25.93
CA HIS A 206 -14.58 -20.96 26.96
C HIS A 206 -13.59 -20.24 27.90
N SER A 207 -13.33 -20.81 29.08
CA SER A 207 -12.36 -20.29 30.05
C SER A 207 -10.94 -20.25 29.48
N LEU A 208 -10.17 -19.22 29.80
CA LEU A 208 -8.78 -19.12 29.37
C LEU A 208 -7.95 -20.33 29.85
N GLY A 209 -7.35 -21.05 28.92
CA GLY A 209 -6.44 -22.16 29.25
C GLY A 209 -5.05 -21.67 29.69
N ASP A 210 -4.42 -22.39 30.63
CA ASP A 210 -3.11 -22.06 31.21
C ASP A 210 -2.01 -21.84 30.16
N ASP A 211 -2.01 -22.62 29.08
CA ASP A 211 -1.00 -22.53 28.03
C ASP A 211 -1.11 -21.20 27.26
N LEU A 212 -2.33 -20.78 26.92
CA LEU A 212 -2.54 -19.50 26.25
C LEU A 212 -2.19 -18.36 27.19
N GLN A 213 -2.61 -18.42 28.45
CA GLN A 213 -2.26 -17.41 29.45
C GLN A 213 -0.74 -17.25 29.58
N ARG A 214 0.01 -18.37 29.66
CA ARG A 214 1.47 -18.36 29.76
C ARG A 214 2.14 -17.75 28.54
N VAL A 215 1.65 -18.06 27.34
CA VAL A 215 2.17 -17.45 26.09
C VAL A 215 1.91 -15.94 26.09
N LEU A 216 0.69 -15.50 26.42
CA LEU A 216 0.32 -14.08 26.45
C LEU A 216 1.11 -13.29 27.50
N LEU A 217 1.41 -13.88 28.66
CA LEU A 217 2.24 -13.26 29.70
C LEU A 217 3.69 -12.99 29.26
N ASN A 218 4.22 -13.80 28.35
CA ASN A 218 5.59 -13.69 27.85
C ASN A 218 5.68 -12.90 26.54
N GLU A 219 4.55 -12.63 25.90
CA GLU A 219 4.47 -11.86 24.67
C GLU A 219 4.49 -10.36 25.00
N THR A 220 5.34 -9.59 24.30
CA THR A 220 5.57 -8.17 24.60
C THR A 220 5.24 -7.23 23.44
N GLN A 221 4.79 -7.74 22.30
CA GLN A 221 4.41 -6.91 21.15
C GLN A 221 3.12 -6.12 21.43
N PHE A 222 2.19 -6.67 22.22
CA PHE A 222 0.89 -6.06 22.50
C PHE A 222 0.57 -5.94 23.99
N ASN A 223 -0.41 -5.09 24.29
CA ASN A 223 -1.16 -5.15 25.55
C ASN A 223 -2.32 -6.14 25.36
N TRP A 224 -2.30 -7.24 26.11
CA TRP A 224 -3.28 -8.33 25.93
C TRP A 224 -4.44 -8.21 26.92
N TYR A 225 -5.65 -8.23 26.37
CA TYR A 225 -6.91 -8.31 27.10
C TYR A 225 -7.64 -9.59 26.69
N VAL A 226 -8.08 -10.39 27.65
CA VAL A 226 -8.84 -11.61 27.40
C VAL A 226 -10.20 -11.53 28.08
N PHE A 227 -11.24 -11.72 27.28
CA PHE A 227 -12.64 -11.78 27.69
C PHE A 227 -13.10 -13.22 27.49
N ASP A 228 -12.95 -14.04 28.52
CA ASP A 228 -13.39 -15.43 28.50
C ASP A 228 -14.84 -15.56 28.96
N LYS A 229 -15.58 -16.51 28.40
CA LYS A 229 -17.00 -16.67 28.73
C LYS A 229 -17.14 -17.23 30.14
N GLN A 230 -17.11 -16.36 31.14
CA GLN A 230 -17.50 -16.69 32.50
C GLN A 230 -19.01 -16.53 32.64
N GLN A 231 -19.67 -17.48 33.28
CA GLN A 231 -21.08 -17.33 33.65
C GLN A 231 -21.19 -17.11 35.17
N PRO A 232 -21.84 -16.01 35.62
CA PRO A 232 -22.39 -14.91 34.82
C PRO A 232 -21.30 -13.99 34.23
N LEU A 233 -21.58 -13.34 33.09
CA LEU A 233 -20.69 -12.32 32.53
C LEU A 233 -20.60 -11.14 33.48
N SER A 234 -19.39 -10.62 33.69
CA SER A 234 -19.24 -9.34 34.38
C SER A 234 -19.89 -8.21 33.58
N SER A 235 -20.33 -7.14 34.25
CA SER A 235 -20.89 -5.96 33.56
C SER A 235 -19.90 -5.35 32.56
N GLN A 236 -18.62 -5.35 32.89
CA GLN A 236 -17.53 -4.89 32.01
C GLN A 236 -17.38 -5.76 30.76
N GLU A 237 -17.46 -7.08 30.91
CA GLU A 237 -17.36 -7.98 29.75
C GLU A 237 -18.59 -7.88 28.84
N ALA A 238 -19.79 -7.81 29.42
CA ALA A 238 -21.02 -7.61 28.66
C ALA A 238 -20.95 -6.30 27.85
N GLU A 239 -20.48 -5.21 28.46
CA GLU A 239 -20.27 -3.94 27.78
C GLU A 239 -19.26 -4.06 26.62
N PHE A 240 -18.10 -4.68 26.86
CA PHE A 240 -17.09 -4.88 25.82
C PHE A 240 -17.67 -5.64 24.62
N ARG A 241 -18.41 -6.72 24.88
CA ARG A 241 -19.03 -7.54 23.84
C ARG A 241 -20.10 -6.79 23.05
N VAL A 242 -20.89 -5.94 23.71
CA VAL A 242 -21.84 -5.04 23.02
C VAL A 242 -21.10 -4.04 22.13
N LEU A 243 -20.10 -3.35 22.67
CA LEU A 243 -19.35 -2.32 21.95
C LEU A 243 -18.66 -2.85 20.70
N THR A 244 -18.19 -4.09 20.77
CA THR A 244 -17.44 -4.75 19.69
C THR A 244 -18.31 -5.61 18.77
N GLY A 245 -19.61 -5.76 19.06
CA GLY A 245 -20.52 -6.63 18.30
C GLY A 245 -20.20 -8.11 18.45
N THR A 246 -19.66 -8.54 19.59
CA THR A 246 -19.13 -9.90 19.82
C THR A 246 -19.96 -10.76 20.77
N LEU A 247 -21.21 -10.37 21.06
CA LEU A 247 -22.11 -11.08 21.98
C LEU A 247 -22.39 -12.54 21.56
N ASP A 248 -22.71 -12.76 20.29
CA ASP A 248 -23.25 -14.05 19.82
C ASP A 248 -22.21 -14.93 19.10
N HIS A 249 -20.93 -14.59 19.22
CA HIS A 249 -19.89 -15.32 18.49
C HIS A 249 -19.52 -16.65 19.14
N GLN A 250 -19.51 -17.69 18.31
CA GLN A 250 -19.16 -19.06 18.72
C GLN A 250 -17.68 -19.40 18.57
N ALA A 251 -16.87 -18.57 17.90
CA ALA A 251 -15.44 -18.82 17.71
C ALA A 251 -14.61 -17.70 18.35
N PRO A 252 -13.34 -17.98 18.74
CA PRO A 252 -12.45 -16.94 19.22
C PRO A 252 -12.31 -15.78 18.25
N ILE A 253 -12.61 -14.57 18.72
CA ILE A 253 -12.39 -13.33 17.97
C ILE A 253 -11.17 -12.63 18.53
N VAL A 254 -10.34 -12.10 17.64
CA VAL A 254 -9.21 -11.25 18.01
C VAL A 254 -9.47 -9.86 17.45
N LEU A 255 -9.40 -8.85 18.31
CA LEU A 255 -9.59 -7.44 17.98
C LEU A 255 -8.29 -6.68 18.20
N LEU A 256 -7.87 -5.88 17.22
CA LEU A 256 -6.76 -4.93 17.33
C LEU A 256 -7.31 -3.52 17.38
N GLU A 257 -7.16 -2.84 18.50
CA GLU A 257 -7.76 -1.51 18.74
C GLU A 257 -9.26 -1.43 18.37
N GLY A 258 -9.99 -2.52 18.59
CA GLY A 258 -11.41 -2.64 18.27
C GLY A 258 -11.75 -3.10 16.86
N LYS A 259 -10.76 -3.25 15.97
CA LYS A 259 -10.97 -3.90 14.67
C LYS A 259 -10.93 -5.41 14.78
N PRO A 260 -12.00 -6.15 14.44
CA PRO A 260 -11.93 -7.60 14.30
C PRO A 260 -10.92 -8.01 13.22
N LEU A 261 -10.01 -8.90 13.54
CA LEU A 261 -9.00 -9.41 12.61
C LEU A 261 -9.51 -10.63 11.84
N SER A 262 -9.46 -10.57 10.52
CA SER A 262 -9.68 -11.73 9.64
C SER A 262 -8.61 -12.80 9.84
N GLY A 263 -8.87 -14.03 9.38
CA GLY A 263 -7.89 -15.11 9.46
C GLY A 263 -6.53 -14.79 8.81
N LYS A 264 -6.52 -14.04 7.71
CA LYS A 264 -5.27 -13.61 7.05
C LYS A 264 -4.54 -12.55 7.85
N GLU A 265 -5.26 -11.59 8.43
CA GLU A 265 -4.67 -10.53 9.26
C GLU A 265 -4.10 -11.11 10.56
N ARG A 266 -4.83 -12.02 11.23
CA ARG A 266 -4.34 -12.76 12.40
C ARG A 266 -2.99 -13.43 12.11
N LYS A 267 -2.88 -14.16 11.00
CA LYS A 267 -1.63 -14.84 10.60
C LYS A 267 -0.45 -13.91 10.35
N ARG A 268 -0.72 -12.65 9.98
CA ARG A 268 0.31 -11.65 9.70
C ARG A 268 0.74 -10.87 10.95
N VAL A 269 -0.20 -10.67 11.88
CA VAL A 269 -0.04 -9.76 13.01
C VAL A 269 0.35 -10.49 14.29
N LEU A 270 -0.27 -11.65 14.54
CA LEU A 270 -0.14 -12.34 15.81
C LEU A 270 1.09 -13.26 15.82
N PRO A 271 1.77 -13.41 16.96
CA PRO A 271 2.83 -14.38 17.12
C PRO A 271 2.35 -15.82 16.85
N ALA A 272 3.22 -16.62 16.24
CA ALA A 272 2.89 -17.99 15.84
C ALA A 272 2.39 -18.87 17.01
N ALA A 273 2.95 -18.69 18.21
CA ALA A 273 2.53 -19.41 19.41
C ALA A 273 1.07 -19.10 19.81
N VAL A 274 0.68 -17.82 19.75
CA VAL A 274 -0.71 -17.40 20.03
C VAL A 274 -1.66 -17.96 18.98
N LEU A 275 -1.28 -17.90 17.69
CA LEU A 275 -2.10 -18.42 16.60
C LEU A 275 -2.38 -19.92 16.72
N LYS A 276 -1.37 -20.70 17.09
CA LYS A 276 -1.51 -22.14 17.28
C LYS A 276 -2.56 -22.43 18.35
N LEU A 277 -2.42 -21.83 19.53
CA LEU A 277 -3.30 -22.07 20.67
C LEU A 277 -4.74 -21.60 20.43
N LEU A 278 -4.95 -20.49 19.71
CA LEU A 278 -6.28 -20.03 19.33
C LEU A 278 -6.96 -20.92 18.26
N SER A 279 -6.16 -21.65 17.47
CA SER A 279 -6.69 -22.57 16.45
C SER A 279 -7.08 -23.90 17.08
N ASP A 280 -6.26 -24.41 18.00
CA ASP A 280 -6.48 -25.70 18.65
C ASP A 280 -7.77 -25.72 19.47
N THR A 281 -8.19 -24.58 20.03
CA THR A 281 -9.44 -24.49 20.80
C THR A 281 -10.71 -24.59 19.97
N THR A 282 -10.63 -24.39 18.65
CA THR A 282 -11.79 -24.60 17.76
C THR A 282 -12.03 -26.09 17.44
N VAL A 283 -11.00 -26.92 17.51
CA VAL A 283 -11.09 -28.35 17.15
C VAL A 283 -11.70 -29.17 18.30
N THR A 284 -11.36 -28.86 19.55
CA THR A 284 -11.85 -29.60 20.72
C THR A 284 -13.36 -29.45 20.93
N GLN A 285 -13.96 -28.33 20.49
CA GLN A 285 -15.40 -28.09 20.63
C GLN A 285 -16.24 -28.88 19.62
N HIS A 286 -15.71 -29.21 18.44
CA HIS A 286 -16.44 -30.04 17.48
C HIS A 286 -16.52 -31.51 17.90
N HIS A 287 -15.53 -32.03 18.64
CA HIS A 287 -15.60 -33.40 19.14
C HIS A 287 -16.59 -33.59 20.30
N ALA A 288 -16.73 -32.61 21.20
CA ALA A 288 -17.67 -32.71 22.32
C ALA A 288 -19.15 -32.69 21.90
N ALA A 289 -19.48 -32.08 20.76
CA ALA A 289 -20.85 -31.95 20.27
C ALA A 289 -21.37 -33.18 19.48
N THR A 290 -20.53 -34.20 19.22
CA THR A 290 -20.90 -35.37 18.40
C THR A 290 -21.03 -36.67 19.21
N THR A 291 -20.86 -36.60 20.54
CA THR A 291 -20.93 -37.75 21.46
C THR A 291 -21.99 -37.59 22.56
N GLY A 292 -22.95 -36.69 22.37
CA GLY A 292 -24.08 -36.46 23.28
C GLY A 292 -25.42 -36.76 22.61
#